data_AF-A0A940BBE1-F1
#
_entry.id   AF-A0A940BBE1-F1
#
_cell.length_a   1.000
_cell.length_b   1.000
_cell.length_c   1.000
_cell.angle_alpha   90.00
_cell.angle_beta   90.00
_cell.angle_gamma   90.00
#
_symmetry.space_group_name_H-M   'P 1'
#
loop_
_entity.id
_entity.type
_entity.pdbx_description
1 polymer ?
#
loop_
_entity_poly.entity_id
_entity_poly.type
_entity_poly.pdbx_seq_one_letter_code
_entity_poly.pdbx_strand_id
1 'polypeptide(L)'
;MEKKLRRFKRTIALMIALVALICFSGCVRYSITAKVDKDGTVDIVMLYAMQDDYATGTDDTDLIREELEDLGYEFKIDDYDEDDYQGYTISVLDVPLEELEEVMFDGLDIDGFKVSEKDGVYTIKWDASEVTSEVSDSGIDGSSLRQYGGFMKYSITIPGDSIADNALDVEGTTYSWDLLELSEPAFISFTLAGSYPFPYTTKVTINKDKTADLEVLIAAVEEEDDALEDRIAIFEDNDWEITEEEGKKVTGIFGEKNHLEIEEISEELEALGIGYEGFTVDFDEDEGLYAIDWDATAVAEDADTSEISSFAKKDFGKYMTFVLELPNSAEDENATEADGKTLTWELLKMDEEVHAEFKIKKGGIAPWLIGVIIGGVIILAGIVVMIILLAKRKKSPKDPAPVAAPVAPTPAPAFIPTPTSSATPIGTPAQPAAPFAPPSQPASPYTAPQAPQSGFQQTSGLPQVGFSQTMGLPNVGMPSSNEAAQPNTDSQLPPPGNQG
;
A
#
# COMPACT_ATOMS: atom_id res chain seq x y z
N MET A 1 35.01 68.04 23.97
CA MET A 1 35.32 66.59 24.12
C MET A 1 34.11 65.70 23.74
N GLU A 2 32.88 66.13 24.05
CA GLU A 2 31.64 65.36 23.80
C GLU A 2 31.34 65.01 22.34
N LYS A 3 31.66 65.88 21.36
CA LYS A 3 31.44 65.58 19.93
C LYS A 3 32.30 64.42 19.40
N LYS A 4 33.52 64.22 19.95
CA LYS A 4 34.39 63.10 19.56
C LYS A 4 33.89 61.78 20.15
N LEU A 5 33.42 61.81 21.40
CA LEU A 5 32.86 60.63 22.07
C LEU A 5 31.55 60.15 21.41
N ARG A 6 30.69 61.07 20.94
CA ARG A 6 29.44 60.72 20.24
C ARG A 6 29.66 60.14 18.84
N ARG A 7 30.72 60.57 18.14
CA ARG A 7 31.11 59.96 16.84
C ARG A 7 31.70 58.58 17.05
N PHE A 8 32.60 58.41 18.03
CA PHE A 8 33.21 57.11 18.36
C PHE A 8 32.18 56.06 18.77
N LYS A 9 31.17 56.43 19.58
CA LYS A 9 30.06 55.52 19.95
C LYS A 9 29.18 55.12 18.77
N ARG A 10 29.01 55.98 17.75
CA ARG A 10 28.24 55.67 16.53
C ARG A 10 29.00 54.74 15.58
N THR A 11 30.31 54.91 15.45
CA THR A 11 31.13 54.00 14.63
C THR A 11 31.27 52.63 15.28
N ILE A 12 31.37 52.55 16.61
CA ILE A 12 31.38 51.28 17.33
C ILE A 12 30.02 50.58 17.22
N ALA A 13 28.91 51.29 17.37
CA ALA A 13 27.58 50.68 17.20
C ALA A 13 27.34 50.16 15.76
N LEU A 14 27.86 50.86 14.73
CA LEU A 14 27.79 50.39 13.34
C LEU A 14 28.71 49.19 13.08
N MET A 15 29.91 49.14 13.67
CA MET A 15 30.79 47.97 13.59
C MET A 15 30.22 46.76 14.33
N ILE A 16 29.63 46.96 15.51
CA ILE A 16 28.96 45.87 16.25
C ILE A 16 27.71 45.39 15.51
N ALA A 17 26.94 46.28 14.87
CA ALA A 17 25.80 45.88 14.03
C ALA A 17 26.25 45.17 12.73
N LEU A 18 27.38 45.56 12.15
CA LEU A 18 27.96 44.92 10.96
C LEU A 18 28.57 43.55 11.29
N VAL A 19 29.22 43.41 12.45
CA VAL A 19 29.75 42.12 12.96
C VAL A 19 28.61 41.21 13.41
N ALA A 20 27.57 41.74 14.06
CA ALA A 20 26.37 40.97 14.39
C ALA A 20 25.62 40.50 13.15
N LEU A 21 25.66 41.25 12.03
CA LEU A 21 25.12 40.84 10.73
C LEU A 21 25.91 39.72 10.04
N ILE A 22 27.16 39.48 10.44
CA ILE A 22 28.02 38.40 9.90
C ILE A 22 27.94 37.15 10.78
N CYS A 23 27.45 37.27 12.02
CA CYS A 23 27.34 36.15 12.97
C CYS A 23 25.94 35.50 13.01
N PHE A 24 25.05 35.76 12.05
CA PHE A 24 23.78 35.02 11.93
C PHE A 24 24.01 33.77 11.07
N SER A 25 24.57 32.76 11.71
CA SER A 25 24.92 31.46 11.13
C SER A 25 23.65 30.70 10.75
N GLY A 26 23.29 30.70 9.48
CA GLY A 26 22.38 29.71 8.88
C GLY A 26 23.17 28.70 8.04
N CYS A 27 24.36 28.33 8.51
CA CYS A 27 25.45 27.85 7.68
C CYS A 27 25.48 26.34 7.47
N VAL A 28 24.50 25.56 7.93
CA VAL A 28 24.56 24.09 7.87
C VAL A 28 23.49 23.53 6.94
N ARG A 29 23.90 22.63 6.05
CA ARG A 29 23.04 21.70 5.33
C ARG A 29 23.30 20.30 5.89
N TYR A 30 22.26 19.72 6.46
CA TYR A 30 22.29 18.37 7.00
C TYR A 30 21.13 17.59 6.43
N SER A 31 21.40 16.41 5.86
CA SER A 31 20.34 15.47 5.54
C SER A 31 20.78 14.04 5.65
N ILE A 32 19.88 13.19 6.10
CA ILE A 32 20.01 11.74 6.00
C ILE A 32 18.91 11.24 5.09
N THR A 33 19.30 10.47 4.07
CA THR A 33 18.40 9.73 3.21
C THR A 33 18.65 8.26 3.42
N ALA A 34 17.62 7.50 3.77
CA ALA A 34 17.66 6.05 3.84
C ALA A 34 16.78 5.46 2.75
N LYS A 35 17.22 4.38 2.11
CA LYS A 35 16.39 3.59 1.19
C LYS A 35 16.41 2.16 1.66
N VAL A 36 15.25 1.67 2.07
CA VAL A 36 15.06 0.30 2.51
C VAL A 36 14.64 -0.55 1.32
N ASP A 37 15.35 -1.65 1.09
CA ASP A 37 15.08 -2.61 0.03
C ASP A 37 14.26 -3.81 0.54
N LYS A 38 13.60 -4.52 -0.37
CA LYS A 38 12.70 -5.65 -0.05
C LYS A 38 13.39 -6.82 0.65
N ASP A 39 14.70 -6.94 0.49
CA ASP A 39 15.52 -7.98 1.12
C ASP A 39 15.92 -7.63 2.56
N GLY A 40 15.46 -6.50 3.10
CA GLY A 40 15.74 -6.06 4.46
C GLY A 40 17.08 -5.36 4.62
N THR A 41 17.69 -4.91 3.52
CA THR A 41 18.88 -4.04 3.55
C THR A 41 18.50 -2.56 3.40
N VAL A 42 19.42 -1.67 3.79
CA VAL A 42 19.24 -0.22 3.78
C VAL A 42 20.48 0.46 3.20
N ASP A 43 20.26 1.29 2.19
CA ASP A 43 21.25 2.25 1.71
C ASP A 43 21.07 3.58 2.45
N ILE A 44 22.14 4.09 3.05
CA ILE A 44 22.15 5.31 3.84
C ILE A 44 23.05 6.34 3.14
N VAL A 45 22.55 7.55 2.95
CA VAL A 45 23.31 8.70 2.45
C VAL A 45 23.15 9.87 3.42
N MET A 46 24.25 10.24 4.08
CA MET A 46 24.34 11.44 4.90
C MET A 46 25.03 12.56 4.12
N LEU A 47 24.45 13.76 4.15
CA LEU A 47 25.09 15.02 3.75
C LEU A 47 25.34 15.85 5.00
N TYR A 48 26.58 16.32 5.15
CA TYR A 48 26.95 17.35 6.11
C TYR A 48 27.80 18.41 5.42
N ALA A 49 27.26 19.62 5.28
CA ALA A 49 27.96 20.71 4.62
C ALA A 49 27.77 22.05 5.32
N MET A 50 28.82 22.87 5.27
CA MET A 50 28.84 24.20 5.86
C MET A 50 29.34 25.28 4.92
N GLN A 51 28.90 26.52 5.12
CA GLN A 51 29.38 27.65 4.31
C GLN A 51 30.86 28.00 4.60
N ASP A 52 31.64 28.23 3.53
CA ASP A 52 33.12 28.38 3.41
C ASP A 52 33.91 28.98 4.60
N ASP A 53 33.35 29.92 5.35
CA ASP A 53 34.06 30.64 6.40
C ASP A 53 34.32 29.79 7.67
N TYR A 54 33.70 28.60 7.77
CA TYR A 54 33.74 27.70 8.94
C TYR A 54 34.19 26.27 8.65
N ALA A 55 34.49 25.90 7.40
CA ALA A 55 34.96 24.57 7.04
C ALA A 55 36.39 24.32 7.55
N THR A 56 36.53 24.04 8.86
CA THR A 56 37.75 23.46 9.41
C THR A 56 37.73 21.97 9.07
N GLY A 57 38.44 21.63 8.00
CA GLY A 57 38.27 20.37 7.28
C GLY A 57 38.74 19.08 7.94
N THR A 58 38.47 18.00 7.21
CA THR A 58 39.07 16.64 7.16
C THR A 58 39.19 15.81 8.45
N ASP A 59 39.36 16.40 9.63
CA ASP A 59 39.65 15.62 10.86
C ASP A 59 38.47 14.71 11.26
N ASP A 60 37.22 15.17 11.08
CA ASP A 60 36.04 14.37 11.45
C ASP A 60 35.80 13.20 10.47
N THR A 61 36.15 13.35 9.19
CA THR A 61 35.96 12.28 8.19
C THR A 61 36.91 11.10 8.36
N ASP A 62 38.06 11.32 9.00
CA ASP A 62 39.01 10.23 9.28
C ASP A 62 38.53 9.37 10.46
N LEU A 63 37.83 9.96 11.44
CA LEU A 63 37.21 9.23 12.56
C LEU A 63 36.03 8.37 12.09
N ILE A 64 35.10 8.98 11.33
CA ILE A 64 33.95 8.26 10.75
C ILE A 64 34.43 7.10 9.86
N ARG A 65 35.54 7.31 9.11
CA ARG A 65 36.15 6.25 8.32
C ARG A 65 36.62 5.08 9.19
N GLU A 66 37.33 5.36 10.28
CA GLU A 66 37.84 4.33 11.20
C GLU A 66 36.69 3.52 11.81
N GLU A 67 35.61 4.19 12.23
CA GLU A 67 34.42 3.55 12.82
C GLU A 67 33.67 2.66 11.82
N LEU A 68 33.40 3.15 10.61
CA LEU A 68 32.74 2.36 9.57
C LEU A 68 33.60 1.18 9.06
N GLU A 69 34.93 1.35 9.02
CA GLU A 69 35.88 0.25 8.71
C GLU A 69 35.83 -0.84 9.79
N ASP A 70 35.74 -0.46 11.07
CA ASP A 70 35.65 -1.38 12.20
C ASP A 70 34.34 -2.15 12.23
N LEU A 71 33.23 -1.54 11.81
CA LEU A 71 31.93 -2.20 11.63
C LEU A 71 31.89 -3.12 10.40
N GLY A 72 32.82 -2.95 9.45
CA GLY A 72 33.00 -3.85 8.30
C GLY A 72 32.06 -3.59 7.12
N TYR A 73 31.45 -2.41 7.07
CA TYR A 73 30.54 -2.02 5.98
C TYR A 73 31.28 -1.43 4.78
N GLU A 74 30.68 -1.56 3.59
CA GLU A 74 31.15 -0.82 2.42
C GLU A 74 30.59 0.61 2.49
N PHE A 75 31.51 1.59 2.47
CA PHE A 75 31.12 3.00 2.49
C PHE A 75 31.94 3.82 1.50
N LYS A 76 31.39 4.98 1.16
CA LYS A 76 32.01 5.98 0.29
C LYS A 76 31.87 7.36 0.92
N ILE A 77 32.97 8.12 0.92
CA ILE A 77 32.98 9.53 1.33
C ILE A 77 33.37 10.35 0.10
N ASP A 78 32.50 11.27 -0.31
CA ASP A 78 32.77 12.24 -1.39
C ASP A 78 32.75 13.66 -0.83
N ASP A 79 33.60 14.54 -1.38
CA ASP A 79 33.54 15.97 -1.09
C ASP A 79 32.25 16.58 -1.66
N TYR A 80 31.63 17.47 -0.89
CA TYR A 80 30.48 18.27 -1.31
C TYR A 80 30.90 19.74 -1.47
N ASP A 81 30.57 20.36 -2.61
CA ASP A 81 30.84 21.77 -2.91
C ASP A 81 29.72 22.29 -3.83
N GLU A 82 28.73 22.95 -3.24
CA GLU A 82 27.58 23.50 -3.96
C GLU A 82 26.98 24.71 -3.21
N ASP A 83 26.58 25.75 -3.94
CA ASP A 83 25.94 26.98 -3.40
C ASP A 83 26.72 27.66 -2.26
N ASP A 84 28.06 27.68 -2.33
CA ASP A 84 28.96 28.18 -1.29
C ASP A 84 28.99 27.32 0.00
N TYR A 85 28.41 26.10 -0.02
CA TYR A 85 28.52 25.11 1.04
C TYR A 85 29.58 24.06 0.67
N GLN A 86 30.54 23.87 1.56
CA GLN A 86 31.56 22.83 1.49
C GLN A 86 31.37 21.81 2.61
N GLY A 87 31.54 20.53 2.30
CA GLY A 87 31.35 19.45 3.25
C GLY A 87 31.64 18.10 2.63
N TYR A 88 30.88 17.09 3.05
CA TYR A 88 31.01 15.75 2.53
C TYR A 88 29.66 15.03 2.49
N THR A 89 29.59 14.01 1.64
CA THR A 89 28.53 13.00 1.65
C THR A 89 29.11 11.66 2.01
N ILE A 90 28.51 10.97 2.97
CA ILE A 90 28.82 9.59 3.33
C ILE A 90 27.72 8.70 2.77
N SER A 91 28.07 7.65 2.05
CA SER A 91 27.16 6.61 1.59
C SER A 91 27.57 5.28 2.20
N VAL A 92 26.66 4.60 2.89
CA VAL A 92 26.83 3.24 3.42
C VAL A 92 25.77 2.38 2.75
N LEU A 93 26.17 1.26 2.14
CA LEU A 93 25.28 0.45 1.30
C LEU A 93 25.02 -0.91 1.92
N ASP A 94 23.89 -1.51 1.56
CA ASP A 94 23.51 -2.89 1.91
C ASP A 94 23.54 -3.17 3.44
N VAL A 95 23.19 -2.17 4.28
CA VAL A 95 23.17 -2.33 5.74
C VAL A 95 21.95 -3.16 6.14
N PRO A 96 22.08 -4.31 6.83
CA PRO A 96 20.92 -5.03 7.35
C PRO A 96 20.07 -4.10 8.23
N LEU A 97 18.77 -4.06 7.99
CA LEU A 97 17.86 -3.13 8.69
C LEU A 97 17.87 -3.32 10.21
N GLU A 98 18.15 -4.53 10.70
CA GLU A 98 18.32 -4.85 12.12
C GLU A 98 19.58 -4.23 12.74
N GLU A 99 20.61 -3.98 11.93
CA GLU A 99 21.88 -3.37 12.33
C GLU A 99 21.91 -1.85 12.08
N LEU A 100 20.83 -1.30 11.48
CA LEU A 100 20.73 0.14 11.21
C LEU A 100 20.91 0.99 12.47
N GLU A 101 20.39 0.57 13.62
CA GLU A 101 20.58 1.31 14.88
C GLU A 101 22.07 1.39 15.26
N GLU A 102 22.83 0.31 15.08
CA GLU A 102 24.27 0.24 15.38
C GLU A 102 25.06 1.12 14.41
N VAL A 103 24.78 1.05 13.10
CA VAL A 103 25.46 1.89 12.10
C VAL A 103 25.18 3.38 12.32
N MET A 104 23.94 3.74 12.66
CA MET A 104 23.56 5.13 12.92
C MET A 104 24.24 5.66 14.17
N PHE A 105 24.29 4.88 15.25
CA PHE A 105 24.91 5.27 16.52
C PHE A 105 26.44 5.20 16.49
N ASP A 106 27.01 4.01 16.31
CA ASP A 106 28.46 3.77 16.41
C ASP A 106 29.23 4.18 15.16
N GLY A 107 28.59 4.24 13.98
CA GLY A 107 29.26 4.52 12.71
C GLY A 107 29.11 5.97 12.21
N LEU A 108 27.99 6.62 12.54
CA LEU A 108 27.66 7.96 12.05
C LEU A 108 27.45 8.99 13.18
N ASP A 109 27.59 8.57 14.45
CA ASP A 109 27.41 9.39 15.66
C ASP A 109 26.02 10.06 15.71
N ILE A 110 24.98 9.30 15.36
CA ILE A 110 23.58 9.75 15.35
C ILE A 110 22.80 9.08 16.47
N ASP A 111 22.56 9.84 17.52
CA ASP A 111 21.75 9.41 18.66
C ASP A 111 20.24 9.43 18.39
N GLY A 112 19.52 8.67 19.21
CA GLY A 112 18.07 8.67 19.25
C GLY A 112 17.38 7.82 18.18
N PHE A 113 18.13 7.18 17.27
CA PHE A 113 17.57 6.18 16.36
C PHE A 113 17.23 4.89 17.12
N LYS A 114 16.06 4.33 16.80
CA LYS A 114 15.57 3.05 17.29
C LYS A 114 14.92 2.29 16.15
N VAL A 115 15.36 1.06 15.96
CA VAL A 115 14.72 0.13 15.04
C VAL A 115 14.14 -1.01 15.87
N SER A 116 12.87 -1.30 15.65
CA SER A 116 12.23 -2.48 16.22
C SER A 116 11.47 -3.22 15.14
N GLU A 117 11.77 -4.48 14.99
CA GLU A 117 10.93 -5.42 14.24
C GLU A 117 10.01 -6.10 15.23
N LYS A 118 8.73 -6.15 14.88
CA LYS A 118 7.75 -6.97 15.56
C LYS A 118 6.80 -7.47 14.50
N ASP A 119 6.68 -8.77 14.37
CA ASP A 119 5.62 -9.38 13.57
C ASP A 119 5.74 -9.09 12.05
N GLY A 120 6.97 -8.97 11.52
CA GLY A 120 7.24 -8.57 10.14
C GLY A 120 7.04 -7.07 9.89
N VAL A 121 6.63 -6.32 10.91
CA VAL A 121 6.48 -4.86 10.88
C VAL A 121 7.73 -4.23 11.47
N TYR A 122 8.45 -3.52 10.61
CA TYR A 122 9.56 -2.68 11.02
C TYR A 122 9.03 -1.34 11.46
N THR A 123 9.56 -0.85 12.58
CA THR A 123 9.28 0.47 13.11
C THR A 123 10.61 1.18 13.32
N ILE A 124 10.75 2.32 12.66
CA ILE A 124 11.90 3.21 12.82
C ILE A 124 11.40 4.45 13.55
N LYS A 125 12.09 4.78 14.64
CA LYS A 125 11.88 6.01 15.41
C LYS A 125 13.19 6.76 15.51
N TRP A 126 13.13 8.07 15.35
CA TRP A 126 14.28 8.94 15.59
C TRP A 126 13.92 10.13 16.45
N ASP A 127 14.46 10.13 17.67
CA ASP A 127 14.44 11.31 18.53
C ASP A 127 15.60 12.26 18.15
N ALA A 128 15.34 13.15 17.20
CA ALA A 128 16.30 14.14 16.73
C ALA A 128 16.46 15.35 17.69
N SER A 129 15.98 15.26 18.94
CA SER A 129 16.06 16.36 19.89
C SER A 129 17.49 16.74 20.25
N GLU A 130 18.42 15.78 20.29
CA GLU A 130 19.84 16.04 20.54
C GLU A 130 20.45 16.90 19.43
N VAL A 131 20.37 16.43 18.19
CA VAL A 131 20.90 17.15 17.02
C VAL A 131 20.28 18.55 16.86
N THR A 132 18.97 18.68 17.10
CA THR A 132 18.27 19.98 17.00
C THR A 132 18.56 20.91 18.19
N SER A 133 18.87 20.35 19.36
CA SER A 133 19.25 21.13 20.55
C SER A 133 20.60 21.79 20.40
N GLU A 134 21.58 21.12 19.76
CA GLU A 134 22.91 21.70 19.51
C GLU A 134 22.81 22.94 18.59
N VAL A 135 21.99 22.83 17.55
CA VAL A 135 21.69 23.96 16.66
C VAL A 135 20.99 25.09 17.43
N SER A 136 20.03 24.75 18.29
CA SER A 136 19.31 25.75 19.09
C SER A 136 20.23 26.45 20.11
N ASP A 137 21.14 25.72 20.74
CA ASP A 137 22.10 26.22 21.72
C ASP A 137 23.15 27.15 21.11
N SER A 138 23.43 26.96 19.81
CA SER A 138 24.24 27.91 19.03
C SER A 138 23.51 29.24 18.74
N GLY A 139 22.23 29.35 19.14
CA GLY A 139 21.41 30.56 18.98
C GLY A 139 20.79 30.70 17.59
N ILE A 140 20.83 29.63 16.79
CA ILE A 140 20.27 29.57 15.44
C ILE A 140 18.85 29.03 15.56
N ASP A 141 17.84 29.84 15.26
CA ASP A 141 16.49 29.32 15.08
C ASP A 141 16.32 28.73 13.67
N GLY A 142 15.41 27.76 13.52
CA GLY A 142 15.19 27.09 12.25
C GLY A 142 14.76 28.02 11.11
N SER A 143 14.08 29.13 11.44
CA SER A 143 13.68 30.14 10.44
C SER A 143 14.88 30.89 9.86
N SER A 144 15.87 31.17 10.70
CA SER A 144 17.14 31.77 10.32
C SER A 144 17.95 30.79 9.47
N LEU A 145 18.04 29.50 9.87
CA LEU A 145 18.71 28.47 9.07
C LEU A 145 18.15 28.43 7.63
N ARG A 146 16.82 28.34 7.50
CA ARG A 146 16.14 28.30 6.20
C ARG A 146 16.31 29.59 5.38
N GLN A 147 16.34 30.75 6.03
CA GLN A 147 16.56 32.04 5.35
C GLN A 147 17.89 32.08 4.58
N TYR A 148 18.91 31.37 5.08
CA TYR A 148 20.23 31.31 4.45
C TYR A 148 20.43 30.09 3.57
N GLY A 149 19.40 29.25 3.36
CA GLY A 149 19.49 28.06 2.51
C GLY A 149 20.04 26.82 3.21
N GLY A 150 20.17 26.85 4.54
CA GLY A 150 20.43 25.68 5.36
C GLY A 150 19.15 24.89 5.64
N PHE A 151 19.31 23.61 5.95
CA PHE A 151 18.21 22.70 6.28
C PHE A 151 18.72 21.53 7.13
N MET A 152 17.79 20.89 7.85
CA MET A 152 18.00 19.62 8.53
C MET A 152 16.87 18.69 8.13
N LYS A 153 17.18 17.67 7.33
CA LYS A 153 16.16 16.79 6.76
C LYS A 153 16.44 15.33 7.05
N TYR A 154 15.38 14.58 7.28
CA TYR A 154 15.41 13.13 7.24
C TYR A 154 14.44 12.67 6.16
N SER A 155 14.88 11.75 5.32
CA SER A 155 14.02 11.12 4.32
C SER A 155 14.25 9.61 4.33
N ILE A 156 13.19 8.83 4.24
CA ILE A 156 13.26 7.38 4.08
C ILE A 156 12.37 6.93 2.93
N THR A 157 12.93 6.16 2.02
CA THR A 157 12.19 5.44 0.97
C THR A 157 12.02 4.00 1.42
N ILE A 158 10.79 3.50 1.45
CA ILE A 158 10.48 2.12 1.85
C ILE A 158 9.94 1.31 0.66
N PRO A 159 9.92 -0.05 0.74
CA PRO A 159 9.55 -0.90 -0.39
C PRO A 159 8.08 -0.86 -0.82
N GLY A 160 7.21 -0.23 -0.02
CA GLY A 160 5.80 -0.04 -0.29
C GLY A 160 5.23 1.03 0.63
N ASP A 161 3.95 0.95 0.97
CA ASP A 161 3.30 1.97 1.80
C ASP A 161 3.61 1.77 3.29
N SER A 162 3.68 2.88 4.02
CA SER A 162 3.76 2.88 5.47
C SER A 162 2.45 2.38 6.06
N ILE A 163 2.55 1.62 7.14
CA ILE A 163 1.41 1.28 8.00
C ILE A 163 1.02 2.49 8.85
N ALA A 164 2.00 3.22 9.35
CA ALA A 164 1.79 4.44 10.13
C ALA A 164 3.05 5.31 10.07
N ASP A 165 2.88 6.62 10.03
CA ASP A 165 3.98 7.57 10.04
C ASP A 165 3.56 8.94 10.59
N ASN A 166 4.54 9.81 10.80
CA ASN A 166 4.29 11.23 11.09
C ASN A 166 5.11 12.15 10.16
N ALA A 167 5.32 11.74 8.91
CA ALA A 167 6.05 12.51 7.92
C ALA A 167 5.36 13.84 7.63
N LEU A 168 6.18 14.87 7.37
CA LEU A 168 5.68 16.19 7.00
C LEU A 168 5.41 16.30 5.49
N ASP A 169 6.03 15.43 4.71
CA ASP A 169 5.94 15.37 3.25
C ASP A 169 6.09 13.92 2.77
N VAL A 170 5.21 13.50 1.86
CA VAL A 170 5.15 12.13 1.33
C VAL A 170 5.10 12.19 -0.19
N GLU A 171 6.11 11.62 -0.85
CA GLU A 171 6.22 11.53 -2.31
C GLU A 171 6.38 10.06 -2.73
N GLY A 172 5.27 9.41 -3.11
CA GLY A 172 5.26 7.96 -3.36
C GLY A 172 5.57 7.20 -2.07
N THR A 173 6.56 6.29 -2.10
CA THR A 173 7.01 5.55 -0.92
C THR A 173 8.14 6.26 -0.15
N THR A 174 8.34 7.56 -0.39
CA THR A 174 9.35 8.38 0.29
C THR A 174 8.71 9.32 1.29
N TYR A 175 9.13 9.19 2.55
CA TYR A 175 8.61 9.90 3.70
C TYR A 175 9.68 10.85 4.22
N SER A 176 9.34 12.11 4.42
CA SER A 176 10.31 13.16 4.78
C SER A 176 9.89 14.00 5.98
N TRP A 177 10.87 14.34 6.81
CA TRP A 177 10.74 15.21 7.97
C TRP A 177 11.72 16.39 7.88
N ASP A 178 11.22 17.59 8.19
CA ASP A 178 12.08 18.72 8.55
C ASP A 178 12.32 18.64 10.05
N LEU A 179 13.56 18.29 10.43
CA LEU A 179 13.92 18.00 11.82
C LEU A 179 13.72 19.23 12.73
N LEU A 180 13.75 20.44 12.17
CA LEU A 180 13.53 21.69 12.91
C LEU A 180 12.06 21.97 13.20
N GLU A 181 11.14 21.24 12.57
CA GLU A 181 9.69 21.38 12.74
C GLU A 181 9.07 20.23 13.54
N LEU A 182 9.89 19.24 13.91
CA LEU A 182 9.45 18.12 14.73
C LEU A 182 9.05 18.58 16.14
N SER A 183 7.85 18.19 16.54
CA SER A 183 7.38 18.31 17.92
C SER A 183 7.38 16.97 18.67
N GLU A 184 7.55 15.88 17.93
CA GLU A 184 7.64 14.50 18.39
C GLU A 184 8.74 13.79 17.56
N PRO A 185 9.29 12.66 18.04
CA PRO A 185 10.26 11.88 17.27
C PRO A 185 9.73 11.53 15.87
N ALA A 186 10.61 11.57 14.85
CA ALA A 186 10.26 11.06 13.53
C ALA A 186 9.94 9.57 13.65
N PHE A 187 8.88 9.13 12.99
CA PHE A 187 8.32 7.79 13.15
C PHE A 187 7.77 7.27 11.83
N ILE A 188 8.12 6.03 11.51
CA ILE A 188 7.51 5.27 10.42
C ILE A 188 7.45 3.78 10.79
N SER A 189 6.36 3.13 10.41
CA SER A 189 6.16 1.69 10.48
C SER A 189 5.80 1.14 9.10
N PHE A 190 6.38 0.02 8.69
CA PHE A 190 6.18 -0.58 7.35
C PHE A 190 6.53 -2.07 7.33
N THR A 191 6.18 -2.77 6.24
CA THR A 191 6.63 -4.15 5.97
C THR A 191 7.63 -4.17 4.81
N LEU A 192 8.55 -5.14 4.79
CA LEU A 192 9.47 -5.32 3.66
C LEU A 192 8.76 -5.84 2.40
N ALA A 193 7.66 -6.56 2.57
CA ALA A 193 6.79 -6.99 1.47
C ALA A 193 6.14 -5.81 0.72
N GLY A 194 6.05 -4.65 1.36
CA GLY A 194 5.49 -3.42 0.78
C GLY A 194 3.95 -3.34 0.85
N SER A 195 3.29 -4.32 1.47
CA SER A 195 1.87 -4.24 1.85
C SER A 195 1.63 -4.97 3.17
N TYR A 196 0.66 -4.50 3.95
CA TYR A 196 0.24 -5.17 5.20
C TYR A 196 -0.71 -6.33 4.83
N PRO A 197 -0.43 -7.58 5.24
CA PRO A 197 -1.32 -8.70 4.93
C PRO A 197 -2.57 -8.59 5.82
N PHE A 198 -3.61 -7.92 5.34
CA PHE A 198 -4.90 -7.94 5.99
C PHE A 198 -5.45 -9.37 6.02
N PRO A 199 -6.06 -9.82 7.13
CA PRO A 199 -6.81 -11.05 7.13
C PRO A 199 -7.83 -11.05 5.99
N TYR A 200 -7.70 -11.97 5.03
CA TYR A 200 -8.72 -12.13 4.00
C TYR A 200 -9.21 -13.56 3.86
N THR A 201 -10.42 -13.68 3.31
CA THR A 201 -10.96 -14.92 2.79
C THR A 201 -11.44 -14.66 1.37
N THR A 202 -10.97 -15.47 0.45
CA THR A 202 -11.41 -15.43 -0.94
C THR A 202 -12.12 -16.71 -1.27
N LYS A 203 -13.30 -16.58 -1.86
CA LYS A 203 -14.10 -17.69 -2.34
C LYS A 203 -14.33 -17.51 -3.83
N VAL A 204 -14.00 -18.55 -4.58
CA VAL A 204 -14.22 -18.65 -6.02
C VAL A 204 -15.25 -19.74 -6.26
N THR A 205 -16.38 -19.37 -6.86
CA THR A 205 -17.45 -20.31 -7.22
C THR A 205 -17.48 -20.50 -8.73
N ILE A 206 -17.02 -21.66 -9.20
CA ILE A 206 -17.02 -22.00 -10.62
C ILE A 206 -18.41 -22.52 -11.05
N ASN A 207 -19.00 -21.85 -12.03
CA ASN A 207 -20.32 -22.14 -12.54
C ASN A 207 -20.30 -23.13 -13.71
N LYS A 208 -21.47 -23.72 -14.01
CA LYS A 208 -21.60 -24.76 -15.07
C LYS A 208 -21.54 -24.21 -16.49
N ASP A 209 -21.79 -22.93 -16.66
CA ASP A 209 -21.72 -22.17 -17.91
C ASP A 209 -20.34 -21.61 -18.20
N LYS A 210 -19.32 -21.99 -17.39
CA LYS A 210 -17.92 -21.55 -17.49
C LYS A 210 -17.68 -20.10 -17.06
N THR A 211 -18.55 -19.57 -16.20
CA THR A 211 -18.26 -18.34 -15.47
C THR A 211 -17.85 -18.64 -14.04
N ALA A 212 -17.45 -17.63 -13.29
CA ALA A 212 -17.13 -17.69 -11.87
C ALA A 212 -17.73 -16.51 -11.12
N ASP A 213 -18.02 -16.74 -9.84
CA ASP A 213 -18.39 -15.70 -8.89
C ASP A 213 -17.28 -15.61 -7.84
N LEU A 214 -16.78 -14.40 -7.60
CA LEU A 214 -15.72 -14.09 -6.65
C LEU A 214 -16.31 -13.38 -5.44
N GLU A 215 -15.98 -13.84 -4.25
CA GLU A 215 -16.29 -13.19 -2.97
C GLU A 215 -14.97 -12.99 -2.21
N VAL A 216 -14.63 -11.76 -1.86
CA VAL A 216 -13.43 -11.44 -1.08
C VAL A 216 -13.84 -10.67 0.17
N LEU A 217 -13.55 -11.25 1.33
CA LEU A 217 -13.71 -10.59 2.61
C LEU A 217 -12.34 -10.16 3.12
N ILE A 218 -12.12 -8.85 3.28
CA ILE A 218 -10.94 -8.29 3.93
C ILE A 218 -11.38 -7.75 5.30
N ALA A 219 -10.78 -8.26 6.36
CA ALA A 219 -11.06 -7.81 7.72
C ALA A 219 -10.04 -6.76 8.18
N ALA A 220 -10.53 -5.63 8.67
CA ALA A 220 -9.75 -4.63 9.40
C ALA A 220 -10.04 -4.70 10.90
N VAL A 221 -9.03 -4.35 11.70
CA VAL A 221 -9.08 -4.52 13.16
C VAL A 221 -9.70 -3.30 13.84
N GLU A 222 -9.70 -2.12 13.22
CA GLU A 222 -10.23 -0.87 13.78
C GLU A 222 -11.04 -0.03 12.77
N GLU A 223 -11.91 0.85 13.29
CA GLU A 223 -12.94 1.62 12.54
C GLU A 223 -12.39 2.86 11.80
N GLU A 224 -11.13 3.24 12.00
CA GLU A 224 -10.51 4.46 11.43
C GLU A 224 -9.13 4.13 10.86
N ASP A 225 -9.07 3.16 9.95
CA ASP A 225 -7.83 2.81 9.26
C ASP A 225 -7.88 3.41 7.84
N ASP A 226 -7.09 4.45 7.59
CA ASP A 226 -6.95 5.08 6.27
C ASP A 226 -6.56 4.04 5.21
N ALA A 227 -5.87 2.96 5.59
CA ALA A 227 -5.52 1.86 4.69
C ALA A 227 -6.76 1.09 4.18
N LEU A 228 -7.88 1.12 4.92
CA LEU A 228 -9.13 0.52 4.47
C LEU A 228 -9.76 1.35 3.35
N GLU A 229 -9.69 2.68 3.41
CA GLU A 229 -10.22 3.57 2.37
C GLU A 229 -9.50 3.36 1.04
N ASP A 230 -8.17 3.25 1.07
CA ASP A 230 -7.36 2.96 -0.13
C ASP A 230 -7.71 1.60 -0.76
N ARG A 231 -8.04 0.61 0.09
CA ARG A 231 -8.50 -0.71 -0.38
C ARG A 231 -9.89 -0.64 -0.99
N ILE A 232 -10.83 0.10 -0.38
CA ILE A 232 -12.16 0.33 -0.98
C ILE A 232 -12.00 0.90 -2.39
N ALA A 233 -11.10 1.88 -2.56
CA ALA A 233 -10.83 2.48 -3.87
C ALA A 233 -10.37 1.46 -4.91
N ILE A 234 -9.53 0.48 -4.54
CA ILE A 234 -9.11 -0.61 -5.46
C ILE A 234 -10.30 -1.45 -5.92
N PHE A 235 -11.21 -1.83 -5.01
CA PHE A 235 -12.41 -2.58 -5.40
C PHE A 235 -13.34 -1.74 -6.29
N GLU A 236 -13.53 -0.45 -5.97
CA GLU A 236 -14.35 0.46 -6.76
C GLU A 236 -13.79 0.68 -8.17
N ASP A 237 -12.47 0.85 -8.30
CA ASP A 237 -11.78 1.04 -9.59
C ASP A 237 -11.86 -0.19 -10.50
N ASN A 238 -12.09 -1.38 -9.93
CA ASN A 238 -12.21 -2.65 -10.64
C ASN A 238 -13.67 -3.13 -10.77
N ASP A 239 -14.65 -2.24 -10.58
CA ASP A 239 -16.09 -2.51 -10.72
C ASP A 239 -16.63 -3.64 -9.79
N TRP A 240 -16.06 -3.80 -8.59
CA TRP A 240 -16.58 -4.76 -7.60
C TRP A 240 -17.80 -4.18 -6.85
N GLU A 241 -18.75 -5.05 -6.50
CA GLU A 241 -19.84 -4.67 -5.58
C GLU A 241 -19.35 -4.79 -4.14
N ILE A 242 -19.28 -3.66 -3.43
CA ILE A 242 -18.74 -3.61 -2.07
C ILE A 242 -19.85 -3.43 -1.04
N THR A 243 -19.75 -4.16 0.07
CA THR A 243 -20.51 -3.90 1.29
C THR A 243 -19.58 -3.85 2.50
N GLU A 244 -19.71 -2.80 3.30
CA GLU A 244 -19.09 -2.74 4.62
C GLU A 244 -19.82 -3.68 5.58
N GLU A 245 -19.07 -4.55 6.25
CA GLU A 245 -19.61 -5.45 7.26
C GLU A 245 -19.18 -5.00 8.67
N GLU A 246 -20.09 -4.38 9.41
CA GLU A 246 -19.90 -4.07 10.83
C GLU A 246 -20.20 -5.31 11.70
N GLY A 247 -19.16 -6.10 11.96
CA GLY A 247 -19.18 -7.18 12.95
C GLY A 247 -18.94 -6.65 14.36
N LYS A 248 -19.35 -7.41 15.40
CA LYS A 248 -19.15 -7.04 16.82
C LYS A 248 -17.70 -6.81 17.27
N LYS A 249 -16.72 -7.08 16.42
CA LYS A 249 -15.27 -7.03 16.72
C LYS A 249 -14.39 -6.62 15.55
N VAL A 250 -14.97 -6.43 14.36
CA VAL A 250 -14.23 -6.32 13.09
C VAL A 250 -15.08 -5.49 12.15
N THR A 251 -14.49 -4.44 11.61
CA THR A 251 -14.96 -3.73 10.42
C THR A 251 -14.23 -4.31 9.23
N GLY A 252 -14.94 -4.66 8.16
CA GLY A 252 -14.31 -5.24 6.98
C GLY A 252 -15.01 -4.84 5.69
N ILE A 253 -14.30 -5.08 4.59
CA ILE A 253 -14.81 -4.92 3.23
C ILE A 253 -15.18 -6.30 2.73
N PHE A 254 -16.45 -6.47 2.33
CA PHE A 254 -16.86 -7.59 1.52
C PHE A 254 -17.04 -7.13 0.07
N GLY A 255 -16.21 -7.61 -0.83
CA GLY A 255 -16.30 -7.38 -2.27
C GLY A 255 -16.85 -8.62 -2.98
N GLU A 256 -17.78 -8.41 -3.91
CA GLU A 256 -18.36 -9.45 -4.75
C GLU A 256 -18.25 -9.09 -6.23
N LYS A 257 -17.87 -10.07 -7.06
CA LYS A 257 -17.86 -9.93 -8.52
C LYS A 257 -18.44 -11.19 -9.17
N ASN A 258 -19.57 -11.03 -9.85
CA ASN A 258 -20.36 -12.15 -10.35
C ASN A 258 -20.20 -12.35 -11.86
N HIS A 259 -20.35 -13.60 -12.30
CA HIS A 259 -20.44 -13.98 -13.70
C HIS A 259 -19.21 -13.60 -14.55
N LEU A 260 -18.02 -13.68 -13.95
CA LEU A 260 -16.73 -13.46 -14.59
C LEU A 260 -16.39 -14.65 -15.50
N GLU A 261 -15.77 -14.46 -16.66
CA GLU A 261 -15.25 -15.60 -17.43
C GLU A 261 -14.10 -16.26 -16.62
N ILE A 262 -14.00 -17.59 -16.64
CA ILE A 262 -13.02 -18.30 -15.78
C ILE A 262 -11.58 -17.86 -16.06
N GLU A 263 -11.29 -17.54 -17.32
CA GLU A 263 -9.97 -17.12 -17.76
C GLU A 263 -9.60 -15.70 -17.27
N GLU A 264 -10.56 -14.91 -16.77
CA GLU A 264 -10.34 -13.57 -16.23
C GLU A 264 -10.09 -13.58 -14.71
N ILE A 265 -10.29 -14.71 -14.01
CA ILE A 265 -10.15 -14.80 -12.55
C ILE A 265 -8.75 -14.37 -12.09
N SER A 266 -7.70 -14.82 -12.77
CA SER A 266 -6.32 -14.47 -12.43
C SER A 266 -6.08 -12.96 -12.48
N GLU A 267 -6.50 -12.30 -13.57
CA GLU A 267 -6.32 -10.86 -13.74
C GLU A 267 -7.07 -10.07 -12.66
N GLU A 268 -8.30 -10.50 -12.34
CA GLU A 268 -9.12 -9.86 -11.31
C GLU A 268 -8.55 -10.00 -9.90
N LEU A 269 -8.05 -11.19 -9.54
CA LEU A 269 -7.46 -11.41 -8.22
C LEU A 269 -6.10 -10.71 -8.07
N GLU A 270 -5.26 -10.69 -9.11
CA GLU A 270 -4.01 -9.93 -9.12
C GLU A 270 -4.25 -8.43 -9.01
N ALA A 271 -5.29 -7.89 -9.66
CA ALA A 271 -5.66 -6.47 -9.60
C ALA A 271 -6.02 -5.99 -8.19
N LEU A 272 -6.45 -6.89 -7.30
CA LEU A 272 -6.69 -6.56 -5.90
C LEU A 272 -5.40 -6.27 -5.13
N GLY A 273 -4.24 -6.75 -5.60
CA GLY A 273 -2.94 -6.53 -4.95
C GLY A 273 -2.93 -6.98 -3.49
N ILE A 274 -3.52 -8.14 -3.19
CA ILE A 274 -3.60 -8.75 -1.84
C ILE A 274 -2.88 -10.10 -1.76
N GLY A 275 -1.79 -10.27 -2.53
CA GLY A 275 -0.97 -11.49 -2.47
C GLY A 275 -1.32 -12.57 -3.49
N TYR A 276 -2.05 -12.23 -4.56
CA TYR A 276 -2.43 -13.17 -5.64
C TYR A 276 -1.42 -13.26 -6.77
N GLU A 277 -0.21 -12.72 -6.59
CA GLU A 277 0.85 -12.80 -7.59
C GLU A 277 1.12 -14.27 -7.97
N GLY A 278 1.02 -14.58 -9.27
CA GLY A 278 1.27 -15.94 -9.76
C GLY A 278 0.07 -16.89 -9.62
N PHE A 279 -1.13 -16.40 -9.30
CA PHE A 279 -2.35 -17.19 -9.39
C PHE A 279 -2.73 -17.41 -10.87
N THR A 280 -2.76 -18.67 -11.32
CA THR A 280 -3.09 -19.02 -12.70
C THR A 280 -4.32 -19.91 -12.79
N VAL A 281 -5.07 -19.72 -13.89
CA VAL A 281 -6.13 -20.63 -14.32
C VAL A 281 -5.85 -21.08 -15.74
N ASP A 282 -5.45 -22.33 -15.90
CA ASP A 282 -5.10 -22.92 -17.18
C ASP A 282 -6.20 -23.86 -17.68
N PHE A 283 -6.45 -23.86 -19.00
CA PHE A 283 -7.40 -24.77 -19.63
C PHE A 283 -6.72 -25.65 -20.69
N ASP A 284 -6.72 -26.97 -20.46
CA ASP A 284 -6.33 -27.96 -21.45
C ASP A 284 -7.53 -28.31 -22.36
N GLU A 285 -7.49 -27.83 -23.60
CA GLU A 285 -8.54 -28.08 -24.60
C GLU A 285 -8.70 -29.57 -24.97
N ASP A 286 -7.60 -30.31 -25.00
CA ASP A 286 -7.56 -31.72 -25.44
C ASP A 286 -8.20 -32.62 -24.37
N GLU A 287 -7.95 -32.32 -23.11
CA GLU A 287 -8.48 -33.07 -21.96
C GLU A 287 -9.80 -32.52 -21.42
N GLY A 288 -10.14 -31.28 -21.78
CA GLY A 288 -11.27 -30.53 -21.25
C GLY A 288 -11.16 -30.30 -19.74
N LEU A 289 -9.93 -30.03 -19.29
CA LEU A 289 -9.52 -29.95 -17.89
C LEU A 289 -9.09 -28.52 -17.57
N TYR A 290 -9.56 -28.00 -16.44
CA TYR A 290 -9.06 -26.75 -15.87
C TYR A 290 -8.08 -27.07 -14.75
N ALA A 291 -7.00 -26.32 -14.65
CA ALA A 291 -6.05 -26.36 -13.55
C ALA A 291 -6.00 -24.97 -12.90
N ILE A 292 -6.01 -24.94 -11.58
CA ILE A 292 -5.73 -23.75 -10.77
C ILE A 292 -4.44 -24.02 -10.02
N ASP A 293 -3.47 -23.12 -10.20
CA ASP A 293 -2.18 -23.15 -9.54
C ASP A 293 -1.88 -21.79 -8.92
N TRP A 294 -1.37 -21.77 -7.70
CA TRP A 294 -1.00 -20.51 -7.04
C TRP A 294 0.08 -20.74 -5.97
N ASP A 295 1.21 -20.05 -6.14
CA ASP A 295 2.27 -20.01 -5.14
C ASP A 295 1.91 -19.06 -3.99
N ALA A 296 1.03 -19.54 -3.12
CA ALA A 296 0.64 -18.84 -1.90
C ALA A 296 1.68 -18.93 -0.77
N THR A 297 2.87 -19.51 -1.02
CA THR A 297 3.87 -19.70 0.04
C THR A 297 4.44 -18.37 0.53
N ALA A 298 4.58 -17.37 -0.34
CA ALA A 298 4.94 -16.01 0.05
C ALA A 298 3.92 -15.40 1.03
N VAL A 299 2.62 -15.59 0.78
CA VAL A 299 1.55 -15.15 1.69
C VAL A 299 1.64 -15.85 3.05
N ALA A 300 2.04 -17.12 3.07
CA ALA A 300 2.20 -17.88 4.30
C ALA A 300 3.45 -17.47 5.11
N GLU A 301 4.59 -17.29 4.44
CA GLU A 301 5.85 -16.86 5.05
C GLU A 301 5.72 -15.46 5.67
N ASP A 302 5.07 -14.54 4.97
CA ASP A 302 4.85 -13.16 5.44
C ASP A 302 3.91 -13.10 6.65
N ALA A 303 2.99 -14.07 6.78
CA ALA A 303 1.92 -14.00 7.77
C ALA A 303 2.16 -14.85 9.03
N ASP A 304 2.97 -15.92 8.98
CA ASP A 304 3.24 -16.79 10.16
C ASP A 304 4.12 -16.11 11.22
N THR A 305 4.80 -15.01 10.87
CA THR A 305 5.61 -14.21 11.79
C THR A 305 4.78 -13.23 12.63
N SER A 306 3.49 -13.02 12.32
CA SER A 306 2.71 -11.92 12.92
C SER A 306 1.78 -12.29 14.10
N GLU A 307 1.70 -11.44 15.14
CA GLU A 307 0.67 -11.48 16.20
C GLU A 307 -0.77 -11.39 15.64
N ILE A 308 -0.94 -10.82 14.44
CA ILE A 308 -2.21 -10.80 13.71
C ILE A 308 -2.64 -12.23 13.38
N SER A 309 -1.73 -13.14 13.03
CA SER A 309 -2.08 -14.55 12.84
C SER A 309 -2.71 -15.13 14.11
N SER A 310 -2.24 -14.72 15.29
CA SER A 310 -2.78 -15.17 16.58
C SER A 310 -4.13 -14.52 16.90
N PHE A 311 -4.29 -13.22 16.63
CA PHE A 311 -5.57 -12.51 16.76
C PHE A 311 -6.60 -13.10 15.79
N ALA A 312 -6.24 -13.23 14.52
CA ALA A 312 -7.11 -13.68 13.47
C ALA A 312 -7.50 -15.17 13.61
N LYS A 313 -6.53 -16.06 13.91
CA LYS A 313 -6.83 -17.47 14.26
C LYS A 313 -7.78 -17.57 15.45
N LYS A 314 -7.66 -16.69 16.44
CA LYS A 314 -8.47 -16.71 17.68
C LYS A 314 -9.88 -16.14 17.50
N ASP A 315 -10.00 -15.00 16.82
CA ASP A 315 -11.25 -14.24 16.74
C ASP A 315 -12.07 -14.55 15.48
N PHE A 316 -11.44 -15.04 14.39
CA PHE A 316 -12.12 -15.36 13.12
C PHE A 316 -12.23 -16.86 12.86
N GLY A 317 -11.41 -17.69 13.51
CA GLY A 317 -11.44 -19.15 13.37
C GLY A 317 -10.96 -19.69 12.00
N LYS A 318 -10.92 -18.84 10.96
CA LYS A 318 -10.29 -19.05 9.65
C LYS A 318 -9.57 -17.75 9.26
N TYR A 319 -8.32 -17.84 8.84
CA TYR A 319 -7.43 -16.72 8.52
C TYR A 319 -6.71 -17.08 7.22
N MET A 320 -6.56 -16.12 6.28
CA MET A 320 -5.90 -16.34 4.98
C MET A 320 -6.41 -17.64 4.34
N THR A 321 -7.69 -17.63 3.97
CA THR A 321 -8.37 -18.83 3.49
C THR A 321 -8.78 -18.66 2.04
N PHE A 322 -8.44 -19.64 1.21
CA PHE A 322 -8.92 -19.75 -0.15
C PHE A 322 -9.96 -20.87 -0.24
N VAL A 323 -11.12 -20.58 -0.80
CA VAL A 323 -12.22 -21.54 -0.97
C VAL A 323 -12.56 -21.63 -2.45
N LEU A 324 -12.54 -22.85 -3.00
CA LEU A 324 -12.95 -23.12 -4.37
C LEU A 324 -14.20 -24.01 -4.37
N GLU A 325 -15.31 -23.47 -4.84
CA GLU A 325 -16.55 -24.21 -5.06
C GLU A 325 -16.66 -24.61 -6.53
N LEU A 326 -16.65 -25.91 -6.79
CA LEU A 326 -16.65 -26.45 -8.13
C LEU A 326 -18.03 -26.95 -8.57
N PRO A 327 -18.34 -26.93 -9.88
CA PRO A 327 -19.63 -27.45 -10.37
C PRO A 327 -19.71 -28.98 -10.24
N ASN A 328 -18.56 -29.65 -10.19
CA ASN A 328 -18.34 -31.09 -10.01
C ASN A 328 -17.13 -31.29 -9.09
N SER A 329 -16.94 -32.48 -8.52
CA SER A 329 -15.72 -32.78 -7.75
C SER A 329 -14.46 -32.61 -8.60
N ALA A 330 -13.37 -32.19 -7.97
CA ALA A 330 -12.04 -32.14 -8.56
C ALA A 330 -11.57 -33.53 -9.00
N GLU A 331 -10.72 -33.55 -10.02
CA GLU A 331 -10.02 -34.74 -10.49
C GLU A 331 -8.70 -34.95 -9.71
N ASP A 332 -8.00 -33.85 -9.37
CA ASP A 332 -6.83 -33.81 -8.48
C ASP A 332 -6.84 -32.52 -7.63
N GLU A 333 -6.34 -32.57 -6.40
CA GLU A 333 -6.31 -31.42 -5.48
C GLU A 333 -5.40 -31.64 -4.26
N ASN A 334 -4.92 -30.55 -3.66
CA ASN A 334 -4.15 -30.55 -2.41
C ASN A 334 -4.76 -29.68 -1.30
N ALA A 335 -6.09 -29.53 -1.28
CA ALA A 335 -6.80 -28.73 -0.29
C ALA A 335 -6.61 -29.25 1.14
N THR A 336 -6.53 -28.32 2.09
CA THR A 336 -6.49 -28.65 3.52
C THR A 336 -7.77 -29.37 3.96
N GLU A 337 -8.91 -29.01 3.36
CA GLU A 337 -10.20 -29.66 3.55
C GLU A 337 -10.95 -29.76 2.21
N ALA A 338 -11.43 -30.96 1.87
CA ALA A 338 -12.22 -31.22 0.68
C ALA A 338 -13.58 -31.86 1.04
N ASP A 339 -14.68 -31.12 0.87
CA ASP A 339 -16.05 -31.62 1.03
C ASP A 339 -16.78 -31.66 -0.32
N GLY A 340 -16.52 -32.73 -1.07
CA GLY A 340 -17.23 -33.08 -2.29
C GLY A 340 -16.96 -32.15 -3.48
N LYS A 341 -17.47 -30.92 -3.42
CA LYS A 341 -17.30 -29.88 -4.44
C LYS A 341 -16.64 -28.62 -3.91
N THR A 342 -16.51 -28.51 -2.60
CA THR A 342 -15.89 -27.36 -1.96
C THR A 342 -14.51 -27.79 -1.49
N LEU A 343 -13.49 -27.10 -2.00
CA LEU A 343 -12.11 -27.24 -1.60
C LEU A 343 -11.74 -26.02 -0.76
N THR A 344 -11.01 -26.21 0.33
CA THR A 344 -10.60 -25.14 1.23
C THR A 344 -9.13 -25.29 1.58
N TRP A 345 -8.37 -24.23 1.34
CA TRP A 345 -6.97 -24.11 1.72
C TRP A 345 -6.85 -23.10 2.88
N GLU A 346 -6.21 -23.54 3.95
CA GLU A 346 -5.74 -22.64 5.00
C GLU A 346 -4.30 -22.24 4.67
N LEU A 347 -4.11 -21.08 4.04
CA LEU A 347 -2.86 -20.72 3.38
C LEU A 347 -1.66 -20.72 4.34
N LEU A 348 -1.86 -20.34 5.61
CA LEU A 348 -0.81 -20.39 6.63
C LEU A 348 -0.33 -21.79 7.05
N LYS A 349 -1.07 -22.84 6.68
CA LYS A 349 -0.72 -24.22 7.05
C LYS A 349 -0.10 -24.97 5.88
N MET A 350 0.04 -24.32 4.73
CA MET A 350 0.51 -24.95 3.52
C MET A 350 2.03 -24.97 3.47
N ASP A 351 2.55 -26.08 2.99
CA ASP A 351 3.97 -26.32 2.67
C ASP A 351 4.19 -26.54 1.17
N GLU A 352 3.12 -26.52 0.39
CA GLU A 352 3.09 -26.70 -1.06
C GLU A 352 2.24 -25.58 -1.71
N GLU A 353 2.42 -25.34 -3.00
CA GLU A 353 1.59 -24.40 -3.79
C GLU A 353 0.13 -24.88 -3.85
N VAL A 354 -0.83 -23.97 -3.93
CA VAL A 354 -2.25 -24.31 -4.12
C VAL A 354 -2.42 -24.96 -5.50
N HIS A 355 -3.03 -26.14 -5.54
CA HIS A 355 -3.26 -26.89 -6.77
C HIS A 355 -4.63 -27.56 -6.79
N ALA A 356 -5.38 -27.40 -7.90
CA ALA A 356 -6.61 -28.15 -8.16
C ALA A 356 -6.90 -28.32 -9.66
N GLU A 357 -7.24 -29.54 -10.07
CA GLU A 357 -7.68 -29.88 -11.42
C GLU A 357 -9.16 -30.28 -11.44
N PHE A 358 -9.94 -29.78 -12.41
CA PHE A 358 -11.36 -30.11 -12.47
C PHE A 358 -11.98 -30.03 -13.88
N LYS A 359 -13.14 -30.67 -14.04
CA LYS A 359 -13.92 -30.68 -15.31
C LYS A 359 -15.29 -30.07 -15.15
N ILE A 360 -15.67 -29.19 -16.08
CA ILE A 360 -17.01 -28.63 -16.18
C ILE A 360 -17.87 -29.53 -17.09
N LYS A 361 -18.53 -30.53 -16.48
CA LYS A 361 -19.47 -31.40 -17.21
C LYS A 361 -20.67 -30.58 -17.68
N LYS A 362 -20.82 -30.38 -19.00
CA LYS A 362 -22.04 -29.84 -19.60
C LYS A 362 -23.23 -30.65 -19.06
N GLY A 363 -24.18 -29.97 -18.42
CA GLY A 363 -25.42 -30.56 -17.92
C GLY A 363 -26.28 -31.09 -19.05
N GLY A 364 -25.89 -32.20 -19.66
CA GLY A 364 -26.70 -32.92 -20.63
C GLY A 364 -27.85 -33.58 -19.91
N ILE A 365 -29.09 -33.32 -20.37
CA ILE A 365 -30.26 -34.08 -19.95
C ILE A 365 -29.93 -35.56 -20.16
N ALA A 366 -29.88 -36.33 -19.08
CA ALA A 366 -29.41 -37.70 -19.13
C ALA A 366 -30.17 -38.48 -20.23
N PRO A 367 -29.50 -39.23 -21.12
CA PRO A 367 -30.16 -39.89 -22.25
C PRO A 367 -31.36 -40.76 -21.87
N TRP A 368 -31.36 -41.30 -20.65
CA TRP A 368 -32.48 -42.05 -20.10
C TRP A 368 -33.74 -41.21 -19.87
N LEU A 369 -33.61 -39.92 -19.50
CA LEU A 369 -34.75 -38.98 -19.37
C LEU A 369 -35.37 -38.70 -20.74
N ILE A 370 -34.56 -38.54 -21.79
CA ILE A 370 -35.04 -38.43 -23.18
C ILE A 370 -35.78 -39.72 -23.57
N GLY A 371 -35.23 -40.89 -23.19
CA GLY A 371 -35.89 -42.18 -23.37
C GLY A 371 -37.23 -42.31 -22.63
N VAL A 372 -37.34 -41.80 -21.41
CA VAL A 372 -38.59 -41.80 -20.61
C VAL A 372 -39.62 -40.85 -21.20
N ILE A 373 -39.21 -39.68 -21.70
CA ILE A 373 -40.11 -38.71 -22.35
C ILE A 373 -40.63 -39.29 -23.67
N ILE A 374 -39.75 -39.83 -24.52
CA ILE A 374 -40.14 -40.45 -25.79
C ILE A 374 -41.00 -41.70 -25.53
N GLY A 375 -40.62 -42.55 -24.58
CA GLY A 375 -41.39 -43.73 -24.18
C GLY A 375 -42.76 -43.38 -23.61
N GLY A 376 -42.84 -42.34 -22.77
CA GLY A 376 -44.08 -41.84 -22.19
C GLY A 376 -45.04 -41.28 -23.24
N VAL A 377 -44.52 -40.54 -24.23
CA VAL A 377 -45.31 -40.03 -25.36
C VAL A 377 -45.85 -41.16 -26.23
N ILE A 378 -45.06 -42.21 -26.48
CA ILE A 378 -45.52 -43.39 -27.25
C ILE A 378 -46.61 -44.15 -26.49
N ILE A 379 -46.47 -44.32 -25.17
CA ILE A 379 -47.47 -44.98 -24.32
C ILE A 379 -48.77 -44.16 -24.29
N LEU A 380 -48.68 -42.83 -24.12
CA LEU A 380 -49.84 -41.93 -24.16
C LEU A 380 -50.56 -41.98 -25.52
N ALA A 381 -49.81 -41.94 -26.62
CA ALA A 381 -50.38 -42.08 -27.96
C ALA A 381 -51.08 -43.43 -28.15
N GLY A 382 -50.48 -44.52 -27.64
CA GLY A 382 -51.08 -45.85 -27.64
C GLY A 382 -52.39 -45.92 -26.86
N ILE A 383 -52.44 -45.30 -25.67
CA ILE A 383 -53.64 -45.21 -24.83
C ILE A 383 -54.75 -44.42 -25.55
N VAL A 384 -54.41 -43.27 -26.17
CA VAL A 384 -55.38 -42.45 -26.91
C VAL A 384 -55.95 -43.22 -28.11
N VAL A 385 -55.12 -43.91 -28.89
CA VAL A 385 -55.57 -44.76 -30.00
C VAL A 385 -56.47 -45.90 -29.50
N MET A 386 -56.12 -46.54 -28.38
CA MET A 386 -56.91 -47.60 -27.77
C MET A 386 -58.28 -47.08 -27.29
N ILE A 387 -58.34 -45.90 -26.66
CA ILE A 387 -59.59 -45.24 -26.25
C ILE A 387 -60.46 -44.93 -27.47
N ILE A 388 -59.88 -44.41 -28.56
CA ILE A 388 -60.62 -44.11 -29.80
C ILE A 388 -61.17 -45.40 -30.45
N LEU A 389 -60.40 -46.49 -30.45
CA LEU A 389 -60.84 -47.79 -30.98
C LEU A 389 -61.94 -48.43 -30.12
N LEU A 390 -61.89 -48.25 -28.79
CA LEU A 390 -62.92 -48.71 -27.87
C LEU A 390 -64.20 -47.85 -27.95
N ALA A 391 -64.06 -46.54 -28.16
CA ALA A 391 -65.18 -45.62 -28.38
C ALA A 391 -65.91 -45.90 -29.70
N LYS A 392 -65.19 -46.32 -30.76
CA LYS A 392 -65.80 -46.72 -32.05
C LYS A 392 -66.62 -48.02 -31.98
N ARG A 393 -66.47 -48.85 -30.93
CA ARG A 393 -67.21 -50.13 -30.81
C ARG A 393 -68.56 -50.03 -30.13
N LYS A 394 -68.98 -48.86 -29.61
CA LYS A 394 -70.32 -48.70 -29.04
C LYS A 394 -70.94 -47.36 -29.43
N LYS A 395 -71.82 -47.38 -30.44
CA LYS A 395 -73.28 -47.05 -30.31
C LYS A 395 -73.98 -46.76 -31.65
N SER A 396 -75.24 -47.17 -31.71
CA SER A 396 -76.31 -46.63 -32.59
C SER A 396 -77.52 -46.23 -31.69
N PRO A 397 -78.62 -45.64 -32.18
CA PRO A 397 -78.88 -44.18 -32.14
C PRO A 397 -80.14 -43.78 -31.34
N LYS A 398 -80.23 -42.53 -30.86
CA LYS A 398 -81.52 -41.86 -30.54
C LYS A 398 -81.41 -40.33 -30.43
N ASP A 399 -82.27 -39.63 -31.18
CA ASP A 399 -82.57 -38.17 -31.23
C ASP A 399 -83.88 -37.85 -30.44
N PRO A 400 -84.43 -36.59 -30.33
CA PRO A 400 -83.88 -35.22 -30.54
C PRO A 400 -84.23 -34.14 -29.44
N ALA A 401 -83.44 -33.04 -29.39
CA ALA A 401 -83.68 -31.56 -29.26
C ALA A 401 -84.76 -30.95 -28.27
N PRO A 402 -84.77 -29.62 -27.87
CA PRO A 402 -84.17 -28.49 -28.61
C PRO A 402 -83.68 -27.19 -27.87
N VAL A 403 -82.98 -26.34 -28.66
CA VAL A 403 -82.86 -24.85 -28.72
C VAL A 403 -82.17 -24.05 -27.58
N ALA A 404 -81.04 -23.41 -27.91
CA ALA A 404 -80.91 -21.94 -28.06
C ALA A 404 -79.59 -21.55 -28.76
N ALA A 405 -79.69 -20.57 -29.66
CA ALA A 405 -78.64 -19.96 -30.48
C ALA A 405 -78.39 -18.50 -30.00
N PRO A 406 -77.66 -17.63 -30.72
CA PRO A 406 -76.34 -17.73 -31.38
C PRO A 406 -75.41 -16.55 -30.97
N VAL A 407 -74.07 -16.67 -31.03
CA VAL A 407 -73.20 -15.59 -31.56
C VAL A 407 -71.89 -16.18 -32.10
N ALA A 408 -71.58 -15.83 -33.35
CA ALA A 408 -70.27 -15.86 -34.03
C ALA A 408 -70.18 -14.51 -34.81
N PRO A 409 -69.05 -14.07 -35.43
CA PRO A 409 -67.81 -14.81 -35.67
C PRO A 409 -66.49 -14.02 -35.41
N THR A 410 -65.39 -14.76 -35.41
CA THR A 410 -64.00 -14.35 -35.68
C THR A 410 -63.87 -13.58 -37.01
N PRO A 411 -62.83 -12.77 -37.26
CA PRO A 411 -61.65 -13.36 -37.92
C PRO A 411 -60.28 -12.72 -37.60
N ALA A 412 -59.29 -13.45 -38.11
CA ALA A 412 -57.84 -13.32 -38.05
C ALA A 412 -57.27 -12.16 -38.94
N PRO A 413 -55.94 -12.00 -39.04
CA PRO A 413 -55.23 -10.72 -39.19
C PRO A 413 -54.93 -10.30 -40.62
N ALA A 414 -54.59 -9.02 -40.82
CA ALA A 414 -53.85 -8.53 -41.98
C ALA A 414 -53.04 -7.25 -41.65
N PHE A 415 -51.98 -7.11 -42.43
CA PHE A 415 -50.76 -6.30 -42.28
C PHE A 415 -50.90 -4.85 -42.87
N ILE A 416 -49.93 -3.97 -42.53
CA ILE A 416 -49.43 -2.70 -43.16
C ILE A 416 -50.37 -1.45 -43.28
N PRO A 417 -49.88 -0.20 -43.55
CA PRO A 417 -48.65 0.55 -43.19
C PRO A 417 -48.93 1.94 -42.52
N THR A 418 -47.86 2.66 -42.14
CA THR A 418 -47.78 4.06 -41.62
C THR A 418 -48.39 5.14 -42.53
N PRO A 419 -48.77 6.32 -41.99
CA PRO A 419 -48.12 7.56 -42.44
C PRO A 419 -47.94 8.70 -41.39
N THR A 420 -47.15 9.67 -41.84
CA THR A 420 -46.44 10.81 -41.21
C THR A 420 -47.28 12.09 -41.01
N SER A 421 -46.87 12.98 -40.06
CA SER A 421 -46.45 14.39 -40.31
C SER A 421 -47.00 15.53 -39.41
N SER A 422 -46.08 16.32 -38.83
CA SER A 422 -45.97 17.81 -38.89
C SER A 422 -44.63 18.24 -38.21
N ALA A 423 -43.60 18.80 -38.87
CA ALA A 423 -43.34 20.12 -39.49
C ALA A 423 -42.95 21.25 -38.47
N THR A 424 -41.65 21.56 -38.19
CA THR A 424 -40.61 22.50 -38.82
C THR A 424 -40.59 23.95 -38.26
N PRO A 425 -39.50 24.79 -38.33
CA PRO A 425 -38.43 24.92 -39.38
C PRO A 425 -36.94 25.23 -38.95
N ILE A 426 -35.91 24.74 -39.65
CA ILE A 426 -35.03 25.29 -40.75
C ILE A 426 -33.92 26.31 -40.36
N GLY A 427 -32.66 25.96 -40.69
CA GLY A 427 -31.61 26.83 -41.25
C GLY A 427 -30.17 26.24 -41.27
N THR A 428 -29.72 25.50 -42.31
CA THR A 428 -28.83 25.86 -43.48
C THR A 428 -27.31 25.56 -43.32
N PRO A 429 -26.47 25.39 -44.38
CA PRO A 429 -25.73 24.12 -44.63
C PRO A 429 -24.21 24.19 -44.98
N ALA A 430 -23.53 23.04 -44.81
CA ALA A 430 -22.43 22.40 -45.58
C ALA A 430 -21.16 23.15 -46.10
N GLN A 431 -19.96 22.56 -45.83
CA GLN A 431 -18.85 22.43 -46.80
C GLN A 431 -17.96 21.18 -46.50
N PRO A 432 -17.20 20.65 -47.50
CA PRO A 432 -16.66 19.29 -47.51
C PRO A 432 -15.21 19.13 -47.05
N ALA A 433 -14.89 17.87 -46.72
CA ALA A 433 -13.61 17.32 -46.29
C ALA A 433 -12.41 17.66 -47.21
N ALA A 434 -11.26 17.87 -46.56
CA ALA A 434 -9.93 17.83 -47.15
C ALA A 434 -9.08 16.77 -46.40
N PRO A 435 -8.15 16.07 -47.09
CA PRO A 435 -7.35 15.00 -46.49
C PRO A 435 -6.19 15.61 -45.69
N PHE A 436 -6.11 15.31 -44.38
CA PHE A 436 -4.95 15.69 -43.58
C PHE A 436 -3.82 14.69 -43.79
N ALA A 437 -2.69 15.23 -44.23
CA ALA A 437 -1.39 14.60 -44.38
C ALA A 437 -0.79 14.25 -42.99
N PRO A 438 0.11 13.26 -42.91
CA PRO A 438 0.77 12.89 -41.66
C PRO A 438 1.71 14.01 -41.19
N PRO A 439 1.73 14.38 -39.90
CA PRO A 439 2.72 15.32 -39.40
C PRO A 439 4.08 14.62 -39.31
N SER A 440 5.00 15.08 -40.15
CA SER A 440 6.44 14.87 -40.01
C SER A 440 6.93 15.54 -38.72
N GLN A 441 7.35 14.74 -37.74
CA GLN A 441 8.09 15.19 -36.56
C GLN A 441 9.55 15.51 -36.94
N PRO A 442 10.04 16.74 -36.69
CA PRO A 442 11.46 17.02 -36.69
C PRO A 442 12.09 16.58 -35.37
N ALA A 443 13.19 15.83 -35.48
CA ALA A 443 14.08 15.51 -34.37
C ALA A 443 14.54 16.80 -33.67
N SER A 444 14.43 16.84 -32.34
CA SER A 444 15.04 17.86 -31.49
C SER A 444 15.94 17.17 -30.46
N PRO A 445 17.14 17.71 -30.20
CA PRO A 445 18.11 17.11 -29.29
C PRO A 445 17.72 17.32 -27.83
N TYR A 446 17.95 16.29 -27.02
CA TYR A 446 17.86 16.30 -25.57
C TYR A 446 18.68 17.45 -24.98
N THR A 447 18.05 18.29 -24.17
CA THR A 447 18.69 19.24 -23.24
C THR A 447 18.10 18.99 -21.85
N ALA A 448 18.97 18.82 -20.86
CA ALA A 448 18.60 18.52 -19.48
C ALA A 448 17.81 19.68 -18.83
N PRO A 449 16.94 19.40 -17.84
CA PRO A 449 16.14 20.44 -17.18
C PRO A 449 17.03 21.38 -16.33
N GLN A 450 16.89 22.70 -16.54
CA GLN A 450 17.37 23.71 -15.58
C GLN A 450 16.32 23.91 -14.49
N ALA A 451 16.79 24.01 -13.24
CA ALA A 451 15.97 24.34 -12.07
C ALA A 451 15.29 25.73 -12.21
N PRO A 452 14.06 25.91 -11.68
CA PRO A 452 13.32 27.17 -11.80
C PRO A 452 13.91 28.26 -10.90
N GLN A 453 14.31 29.39 -11.50
CA GLN A 453 14.64 30.61 -10.76
C GLN A 453 13.37 31.30 -10.26
N SER A 454 13.18 31.33 -8.93
CA SER A 454 12.13 32.09 -8.25
C SER A 454 12.53 33.56 -8.10
N GLY A 455 11.85 34.44 -8.82
CA GLY A 455 11.99 35.88 -8.68
C GLY A 455 11.03 36.44 -7.64
N PHE A 456 11.53 36.81 -6.45
CA PHE A 456 10.75 37.55 -5.46
C PHE A 456 11.05 39.06 -5.50
N GLN A 457 9.99 39.84 -5.76
CA GLN A 457 9.98 41.29 -5.57
C GLN A 457 9.82 41.63 -4.08
N GLN A 458 10.79 42.37 -3.52
CA GLN A 458 10.69 42.96 -2.19
C GLN A 458 9.58 44.02 -2.15
N THR A 459 8.62 43.87 -1.25
CA THR A 459 7.79 44.98 -0.77
C THR A 459 8.01 45.16 0.72
N SER A 460 8.31 46.39 1.11
CA SER A 460 8.70 46.82 2.45
C SER A 460 7.49 47.36 3.20
N GLY A 461 7.26 46.87 4.42
CA GLY A 461 6.17 47.36 5.27
C GLY A 461 6.18 46.78 6.69
N LEU A 462 6.99 47.38 7.58
CA LEU A 462 6.94 47.17 9.03
C LEU A 462 5.66 47.78 9.64
N PRO A 463 5.19 47.21 10.77
CA PRO A 463 4.84 48.06 11.90
C PRO A 463 5.54 47.64 13.21
N GLN A 464 5.95 48.66 13.96
CA GLN A 464 6.49 48.57 15.31
C GLN A 464 5.45 48.04 16.31
N VAL A 465 5.92 47.23 17.28
CA VAL A 465 5.32 47.15 18.62
C VAL A 465 6.44 47.12 19.65
N GLY A 466 6.27 47.85 20.75
CA GLY A 466 7.28 48.03 21.79
C GLY A 466 6.76 47.70 23.20
N PHE A 467 7.72 47.68 24.12
CA PHE A 467 7.63 47.60 25.60
C PHE A 467 7.28 46.22 26.18
N SER A 468 7.85 45.72 27.29
CA SER A 468 8.66 46.33 28.36
C SER A 468 9.46 45.25 29.13
N GLN A 469 10.54 45.69 29.76
CA GLN A 469 11.40 44.95 30.70
C GLN A 469 10.66 44.54 32.00
N THR A 470 11.00 43.37 32.55
CA THR A 470 11.18 43.20 34.01
C THR A 470 12.04 41.99 34.33
N MET A 471 13.06 42.21 35.16
CA MET A 471 14.05 41.24 35.65
C MET A 471 13.48 40.26 36.70
N GLY A 472 14.08 39.08 36.79
CA GLY A 472 13.95 38.20 37.96
C GLY A 472 14.83 36.93 37.89
N LEU A 473 16.11 37.05 38.27
CA LEU A 473 16.96 35.91 38.64
C LEU A 473 16.54 35.37 40.02
N PRO A 474 16.59 34.04 40.22
CA PRO A 474 17.37 33.51 41.35
C PRO A 474 18.18 32.27 40.93
N ASN A 475 19.49 32.27 41.15
CA ASN A 475 20.19 31.88 42.38
C ASN A 475 20.59 30.40 42.35
N VAL A 476 21.89 30.20 42.10
CA VAL A 476 22.63 28.94 42.01
C VAL A 476 22.77 28.34 43.42
N GLY A 477 22.41 27.07 43.57
CA GLY A 477 22.66 26.29 44.78
C GLY A 477 23.29 24.95 44.42
N MET A 478 24.62 24.86 44.51
CA MET A 478 25.34 23.58 44.58
C MET A 478 25.24 22.99 46.00
N PRO A 479 25.25 21.65 46.10
CA PRO A 479 26.12 20.97 47.06
C PRO A 479 26.98 19.90 46.34
N SER A 480 28.31 20.03 46.31
CA SER A 480 29.27 19.57 47.33
C SER A 480 29.19 18.08 47.69
N SER A 481 29.96 17.29 46.94
CA SER A 481 30.85 16.18 47.34
C SER A 481 30.78 15.59 48.77
N ASN A 482 30.60 14.27 48.82
CA ASN A 482 31.45 13.24 49.46
C ASN A 482 30.55 12.12 50.02
N GLU A 483 30.82 10.85 49.69
CA GLU A 483 31.59 9.94 50.56
C GLU A 483 31.55 8.50 50.03
N ALA A 484 32.67 7.82 50.18
CA ALA A 484 33.02 6.53 49.61
C ALA A 484 32.35 5.32 50.29
N ALA A 485 32.19 4.22 49.55
CA ALA A 485 32.16 2.87 50.12
C ALA A 485 32.80 1.85 49.17
N GLN A 486 33.63 1.00 49.77
CA GLN A 486 34.54 0.00 49.20
C GLN A 486 33.84 -1.25 48.62
N PRO A 487 34.60 -2.09 47.85
CA PRO A 487 34.04 -3.22 47.10
C PRO A 487 33.84 -4.47 47.97
N ASN A 488 32.74 -5.19 47.73
CA ASN A 488 32.52 -6.53 48.29
C ASN A 488 32.89 -7.61 47.27
N THR A 489 33.74 -8.50 47.75
CA THR A 489 34.20 -9.76 47.17
C THR A 489 33.14 -10.87 47.28
N ASP A 490 33.38 -11.91 46.48
CA ASP A 490 32.89 -13.29 46.59
C ASP A 490 31.44 -13.61 46.17
N SER A 491 31.34 -14.31 45.03
CA SER A 491 30.55 -15.54 44.93
C SER A 491 31.05 -16.41 43.78
N GLN A 492 31.77 -17.47 44.13
CA GLN A 492 32.12 -18.59 43.25
C GLN A 492 30.89 -19.47 42.99
N LEU A 493 30.63 -19.81 41.73
CA LEU A 493 29.70 -20.85 41.30
C LEU A 493 30.46 -22.17 41.05
N PRO A 494 29.96 -23.34 41.49
CA PRO A 494 30.52 -24.64 41.13
C PRO A 494 29.93 -25.20 39.80
N PRO A 495 30.62 -26.15 39.14
CA PRO A 495 30.28 -26.63 37.80
C PRO A 495 29.15 -27.69 37.78
N PRO A 496 28.50 -27.92 36.61
CA PRO A 496 27.40 -28.85 36.49
C PRO A 496 27.86 -30.32 36.54
N GLY A 497 27.12 -31.10 37.32
CA GLY A 497 27.25 -32.55 37.43
C GLY A 497 26.66 -33.27 36.22
N ASN A 498 27.42 -34.27 35.77
CA ASN A 498 27.11 -35.18 34.68
C ASN A 498 26.44 -36.44 35.25
N GLN A 499 25.21 -36.78 34.86
CA GLN A 499 24.62 -38.12 35.01
C GLN A 499 23.50 -38.34 33.98
N GLY A 500 23.53 -39.52 33.33
CA GLY A 500 22.33 -40.26 32.91
C GLY A 500 22.09 -40.33 31.42
#